data_AF-S2L420-F1
#
_entry.id   AF-S2L420-F1
#
_cell.length_a   1.000
_cell.length_b   1.000
_cell.length_c   1.000
_cell.angle_alpha   90.00
_cell.angle_beta   90.00
_cell.angle_gamma   90.00
#
_symmetry.space_group_name_H-M   'P 1'
#
loop_
_entity.id
_entity.type
_entity.pdbx_description
1 polymer ?
#
loop_
_entity_poly.entity_id
_entity_poly.type
_entity_poly.pdbx_seq_one_letter_code
_entity_poly.pdbx_strand_id
1 'polypeptide(L)'
;MNRQRVVDKWLAVALASLLAWGLAALGGGAALAQERRVAMPYEGRTVSVDVPINKSQVLEFPRSVKILSVGNPEIADIVVVRSRQIYILGKSLGTTNVVLWDESERVQGMLNVSVTHDLESLKGHLHTMLPGENIQVRSAQDSIVLSGEVSSAERMDTALRLANRFAVASEEGGETVLNLMQVGGAQQVMLDVKVAEVSRSLVKRLEANFNVFNVGSSALRLGGVTGGATFPDAEFDTGAGGTARVPTFGGNTPIGPVIDEFAPNLASIEDTGIFASYQRGDYLLNLVLDAANREGVAKILAEPNLTTLTGQEAQFLAGGEFPTPVPQGDGTITIEYKEFGVGLRFVPVVLDSGTINLQVDVSVSDLVAANSLRLGVGDETTSQFFVPALVKRSASSTVELNTGQTIAIAGMLNESLRENVSKFPGLGDLPVLGVLFRSQEFIKEQTELVIFVTPRLARSFDTAQVRLPTGSFVPPSDLEFYLLGNFHARGPDDQPPPRRTSSLDMELMSSRDDGGTEGRFGHDL
;
A
#
# COMPACT_ATOMS: atom_id res chain seq x y z
N MET A 1 -56.54 -35.37 -37.59
CA MET A 1 -55.67 -34.18 -37.57
C MET A 1 -55.87 -33.47 -36.24
N ASN A 2 -54.88 -33.17 -35.40
CA ASN A 2 -53.63 -33.86 -35.09
C ASN A 2 -53.11 -33.23 -33.79
N ARG A 3 -52.53 -34.05 -32.92
CA ARG A 3 -51.57 -33.68 -31.85
C ARG A 3 -51.91 -32.50 -30.93
N GLN A 4 -52.62 -32.75 -29.83
CA GLN A 4 -52.34 -32.03 -28.56
C GLN A 4 -52.95 -32.62 -27.27
N ARG A 5 -53.63 -33.78 -27.29
CA ARG A 5 -54.28 -34.34 -26.09
C ARG A 5 -53.67 -35.62 -25.50
N VAL A 6 -52.42 -35.97 -25.84
CA VAL A 6 -51.79 -37.22 -25.38
C VAL A 6 -50.56 -37.00 -24.46
N VAL A 7 -50.11 -35.76 -24.24
CA VAL A 7 -48.91 -35.50 -23.41
C VAL A 7 -49.26 -35.12 -21.95
N ASP A 8 -50.45 -34.56 -21.69
CA ASP A 8 -50.81 -34.11 -20.32
C ASP A 8 -51.26 -35.23 -19.36
N LYS A 9 -51.51 -36.45 -19.86
CA LYS A 9 -51.91 -37.59 -19.01
C LYS A 9 -50.74 -38.42 -18.47
N TRP A 10 -49.51 -38.20 -18.93
CA TRP A 10 -48.31 -38.87 -18.42
C TRP A 10 -47.48 -38.01 -17.45
N LEU A 11 -47.69 -36.69 -17.43
CA LEU A 11 -47.02 -35.80 -16.47
C LEU A 11 -47.70 -35.77 -15.10
N ALA A 12 -49.02 -36.01 -15.04
CA ALA A 12 -49.79 -35.98 -13.80
C ALA A 12 -49.63 -37.22 -12.90
N VAL A 13 -49.12 -38.34 -13.43
CA VAL A 13 -48.86 -39.56 -12.64
C VAL A 13 -47.43 -39.61 -12.10
N ALA A 14 -46.47 -38.91 -12.74
CA ALA A 14 -45.09 -38.85 -12.27
C ALA A 14 -44.85 -37.81 -11.15
N LEU A 15 -45.70 -36.78 -11.05
CA LEU A 15 -45.57 -35.74 -10.01
C LEU A 15 -46.21 -36.11 -8.67
N ALA A 16 -47.11 -37.10 -8.63
CA ALA A 16 -47.78 -37.53 -7.40
C ALA A 16 -47.01 -38.59 -6.59
N SER A 17 -45.99 -39.23 -7.16
CA SER A 17 -45.18 -40.25 -6.49
C SER A 17 -43.88 -39.72 -5.85
N LEU A 18 -43.48 -38.48 -6.14
CA LEU A 18 -42.28 -37.85 -5.53
C LEU A 18 -42.59 -36.93 -4.34
N LEU A 19 -43.87 -36.63 -4.09
CA LEU A 19 -44.33 -35.79 -2.97
C LEU A 19 -44.84 -36.60 -1.75
N ALA A 20 -44.81 -37.93 -1.81
CA ALA A 20 -45.18 -38.82 -0.70
C ALA A 20 -43.98 -39.30 0.16
N TRP A 21 -42.76 -38.83 -0.12
CA TRP A 21 -41.54 -39.17 0.63
C TRP A 21 -40.88 -37.97 1.35
N GLY A 22 -41.59 -36.85 1.47
CA GLY A 22 -41.04 -35.59 1.99
C GLY A 22 -41.64 -35.05 3.30
N LEU A 23 -42.59 -35.76 3.94
CA LEU A 23 -43.33 -35.19 5.08
C LEU A 23 -43.58 -36.20 6.21
N ALA A 24 -42.51 -36.70 6.83
CA ALA A 24 -42.56 -37.34 8.15
C ALA A 24 -41.19 -37.28 8.83
N ALA A 25 -40.93 -36.21 9.60
CA ALA A 25 -40.16 -36.21 10.85
C ALA A 25 -39.68 -34.78 11.23
N LEU A 26 -40.63 -33.88 11.48
CA LEU A 26 -40.42 -32.84 12.50
C LEU A 26 -41.06 -33.36 13.78
N GLY A 27 -40.27 -34.11 14.54
CA GLY A 27 -40.64 -34.62 15.85
C GLY A 27 -39.38 -34.71 16.68
N GLY A 28 -39.25 -33.81 17.66
CA GLY A 28 -38.09 -33.71 18.53
C GLY A 28 -37.79 -35.05 19.22
N GLY A 29 -36.61 -35.58 18.92
CA GLY A 29 -35.98 -36.61 19.73
C GLY A 29 -35.02 -35.93 20.67
N ALA A 30 -35.35 -35.89 21.96
CA ALA A 30 -34.34 -35.72 23.00
C ALA A 30 -33.22 -36.73 22.73
N ALA A 31 -31.99 -36.24 22.57
CA ALA A 31 -30.81 -37.07 22.48
C ALA A 31 -30.62 -37.76 23.84
N LEU A 32 -31.31 -38.88 24.04
CA LEU A 32 -30.87 -39.89 24.97
C LEU A 32 -29.52 -40.35 24.46
N ALA A 33 -28.50 -40.12 25.27
CA ALA A 33 -27.17 -40.67 25.09
C ALA A 33 -27.31 -42.17 24.81
N GLN A 34 -27.19 -42.55 23.54
CA GLN A 34 -27.19 -43.93 23.13
C GLN A 34 -25.80 -44.45 23.48
N GLU A 35 -25.70 -45.07 24.66
CA GLU A 35 -24.53 -45.84 25.08
C GLU A 35 -24.10 -46.70 23.88
N ARG A 36 -22.86 -46.46 23.44
CA ARG A 36 -22.26 -47.13 22.29
C ARG A 36 -22.19 -48.62 22.58
N ARG A 37 -23.20 -49.37 22.15
CA ARG A 37 -23.23 -50.84 22.31
C ARG A 37 -22.21 -51.44 21.37
N VAL A 38 -21.05 -51.82 21.90
CA VAL A 38 -20.05 -52.59 21.19
C VAL A 38 -20.58 -54.02 21.04
N ALA A 39 -21.14 -54.33 19.87
CA ALA A 39 -21.49 -55.70 19.51
C ALA A 39 -20.20 -56.50 19.24
N MET A 40 -19.91 -57.50 20.07
CA MET A 40 -18.73 -58.36 19.93
C MET A 40 -19.04 -59.64 19.15
N PRO A 41 -18.14 -60.10 18.25
CA PRO A 41 -18.25 -61.40 17.59
C PRO A 41 -17.71 -62.54 18.47
N TYR A 42 -18.19 -63.74 18.15
CA TYR A 42 -17.99 -65.01 18.86
C TYR A 42 -16.57 -65.60 18.67
N GLU A 43 -16.09 -66.33 19.70
CA GLU A 43 -14.90 -67.21 19.76
C GLU A 43 -13.50 -66.55 19.68
N GLY A 44 -12.75 -66.61 20.79
CA GLY A 44 -11.28 -66.56 20.83
C GLY A 44 -10.60 -65.23 20.49
N ARG A 45 -11.35 -64.16 20.21
CA ARG A 45 -10.80 -62.89 19.75
C ARG A 45 -10.62 -61.89 20.89
N THR A 46 -9.44 -61.27 20.96
CA THR A 46 -9.16 -60.19 21.89
C THR A 46 -9.88 -58.92 21.46
N VAL A 47 -10.62 -58.28 22.37
CA VAL A 47 -11.27 -56.99 22.11
C VAL A 47 -10.65 -55.92 23.00
N SER A 48 -10.26 -54.79 22.41
CA SER A 48 -9.73 -53.66 23.16
C SER A 48 -10.84 -52.66 23.50
N VAL A 49 -10.86 -52.19 24.73
CA VAL A 49 -11.81 -51.17 25.21
C VAL A 49 -11.03 -50.09 25.93
N ASP A 50 -11.23 -48.84 25.50
CA ASP A 50 -10.62 -47.67 26.11
C ASP A 50 -11.58 -47.08 27.15
N VAL A 51 -11.13 -46.99 28.40
CA VAL A 51 -11.92 -46.44 29.52
C VAL A 51 -11.17 -45.26 30.12
N PRO A 52 -11.77 -44.06 30.24
CA PRO A 52 -11.08 -42.95 30.88
C PRO A 52 -10.87 -43.17 32.38
N ILE A 53 -9.76 -42.67 32.92
CA ILE A 53 -9.49 -42.70 34.36
C ILE A 53 -10.61 -42.01 35.15
N ASN A 54 -10.99 -42.57 36.30
CA ASN A 54 -12.10 -42.11 37.16
C ASN A 54 -13.47 -42.11 36.48
N LYS A 55 -13.58 -42.72 35.29
CA LYS A 55 -14.84 -42.94 34.59
C LYS A 55 -15.12 -44.43 34.52
N SER A 56 -16.37 -44.74 34.25
CA SER A 56 -16.82 -46.09 34.07
C SER A 56 -17.53 -46.28 32.74
N GLN A 57 -17.44 -47.51 32.25
CA GLN A 57 -18.11 -47.93 31.05
C GLN A 57 -18.82 -49.26 31.31
N VAL A 58 -20.05 -49.34 30.83
CA VAL A 58 -20.84 -50.57 30.86
C VAL A 58 -20.73 -51.25 29.51
N LEU A 59 -20.33 -52.52 29.52
CA LEU A 59 -20.32 -53.37 28.35
C LEU A 59 -21.43 -54.42 28.45
N GLU A 60 -22.22 -54.54 27.40
CA GLU A 60 -23.29 -55.53 27.28
C GLU A 60 -22.84 -56.70 26.39
N PHE A 61 -23.08 -57.92 26.87
CA PHE A 61 -22.64 -59.16 26.23
C PHE A 61 -23.83 -59.95 25.65
N PRO A 62 -23.64 -60.65 24.52
CA PRO A 62 -24.69 -61.43 23.90
C PRO A 62 -25.05 -62.71 24.69
N ARG A 63 -24.12 -63.25 25.49
CA ARG A 63 -24.34 -64.40 26.37
C ARG A 63 -23.92 -64.09 27.79
N SER A 64 -24.30 -64.97 28.72
CA SER A 64 -23.92 -64.87 30.12
C SER A 64 -22.40 -64.80 30.30
N VAL A 65 -21.94 -63.92 31.17
CA VAL A 65 -20.53 -63.69 31.47
C VAL A 65 -20.28 -63.86 32.96
N LYS A 66 -19.22 -64.62 33.29
CA LYS A 66 -18.63 -64.75 34.62
C LYS A 66 -17.17 -64.34 34.52
N ILE A 67 -16.73 -63.43 35.40
CA ILE A 67 -15.34 -63.00 35.46
C ILE A 67 -14.56 -64.00 36.31
N LEU A 68 -13.46 -64.51 35.77
CA LEU A 68 -12.56 -65.38 36.54
C LEU A 68 -11.32 -64.64 37.03
N SER A 69 -10.74 -63.76 36.19
CA SER A 69 -9.48 -63.11 36.50
C SER A 69 -9.33 -61.76 35.80
N VAL A 70 -8.87 -60.77 36.57
CA VAL A 70 -8.42 -59.45 36.11
C VAL A 70 -6.91 -59.42 36.29
N GLY A 71 -6.15 -59.12 35.24
CA GLY A 71 -4.69 -59.16 35.27
C GLY A 71 -4.09 -58.26 36.34
N ASN A 72 -4.44 -56.98 36.31
CA ASN A 72 -4.10 -56.00 37.35
C ASN A 72 -5.36 -55.21 37.79
N PRO A 73 -5.87 -55.42 39.01
CA PRO A 73 -7.04 -54.70 39.55
C PRO A 73 -6.73 -53.27 40.02
N GLU A 74 -5.46 -52.87 40.09
CA GLU A 74 -5.06 -51.48 40.38
C GLU A 74 -5.33 -50.57 39.17
N ILE A 75 -5.27 -51.12 37.95
CA ILE A 75 -5.51 -50.40 36.69
C ILE A 75 -7.00 -50.22 36.43
N ALA A 76 -7.76 -51.32 36.45
CA ALA A 76 -9.20 -51.28 36.25
C ALA A 76 -9.93 -52.25 37.18
N ASP A 77 -11.03 -51.76 37.77
CA ASP A 77 -11.93 -52.57 38.59
C ASP A 77 -13.14 -52.98 37.78
N ILE A 78 -13.51 -54.25 37.88
CA ILE A 78 -14.45 -54.86 36.94
C ILE A 78 -15.43 -55.70 37.70
N VAL A 79 -16.71 -55.34 37.58
CA VAL A 79 -17.79 -55.96 38.34
C VAL A 79 -18.88 -56.40 37.38
N VAL A 80 -19.35 -57.63 37.54
CA VAL A 80 -20.53 -58.12 36.83
C VAL A 80 -21.78 -57.53 37.50
N VAL A 81 -22.48 -56.65 36.80
CA VAL A 81 -23.71 -56.01 37.32
C VAL A 81 -24.93 -56.88 37.05
N ARG A 82 -24.95 -57.56 35.90
CA ARG A 82 -25.98 -58.51 35.48
C ARG A 82 -25.34 -59.68 34.76
N SER A 83 -26.04 -60.80 34.60
CA SER A 83 -25.51 -61.98 33.90
C SER A 83 -24.94 -61.68 32.51
N ARG A 84 -25.33 -60.58 31.86
CA ARG A 84 -24.86 -60.14 30.54
C ARG A 84 -24.23 -58.75 30.51
N GLN A 85 -23.94 -58.13 31.65
CA GLN A 85 -23.39 -56.77 31.71
C GLN A 85 -22.23 -56.67 32.67
N ILE A 86 -21.15 -56.07 32.20
CA ILE A 86 -19.95 -55.81 32.98
C ILE A 86 -19.76 -54.31 33.11
N TYR A 87 -19.51 -53.86 34.33
CA TYR A 87 -19.12 -52.50 34.65
C TYR A 87 -17.61 -52.46 34.83
N ILE A 88 -16.95 -51.60 34.06
CA ILE A 88 -15.50 -51.38 34.10
C ILE A 88 -15.28 -49.97 34.64
N LEU A 89 -14.48 -49.85 35.71
CA LEU A 89 -14.06 -48.58 36.29
C LEU A 89 -12.55 -48.44 36.11
N GLY A 90 -12.12 -47.38 35.41
CA GLY A 90 -10.69 -47.05 35.29
C GLY A 90 -10.17 -46.42 36.59
N LYS A 91 -9.15 -47.05 37.21
CA LYS A 91 -8.53 -46.59 38.47
C LYS A 91 -7.19 -45.89 38.21
N SER A 92 -6.25 -46.55 37.52
CA SER A 92 -4.96 -45.99 37.15
C SER A 92 -4.66 -46.18 35.67
N LEU A 93 -3.77 -45.35 35.12
CA LEU A 93 -3.37 -45.42 33.70
C LEU A 93 -2.63 -46.73 33.41
N GLY A 94 -2.87 -47.28 32.22
CA GLY A 94 -2.19 -48.50 31.77
C GLY A 94 -3.14 -49.47 31.08
N THR A 95 -2.62 -50.65 30.75
CA THR A 95 -3.39 -51.70 30.07
C THR A 95 -3.49 -52.94 30.95
N THR A 96 -4.69 -53.50 31.07
CA THR A 96 -4.95 -54.73 31.82
C THR A 96 -5.81 -55.68 30.99
N ASN A 97 -5.57 -56.97 31.14
CA ASN A 97 -6.30 -58.00 30.40
C ASN A 97 -7.29 -58.71 31.33
N VAL A 98 -8.45 -59.05 30.80
CA VAL A 98 -9.57 -59.62 31.55
C VAL A 98 -10.04 -60.85 30.82
N VAL A 99 -10.09 -61.99 31.50
CA VAL A 99 -10.53 -63.24 30.89
C VAL A 99 -11.99 -63.49 31.24
N LEU A 100 -12.82 -63.62 30.22
CA LEU A 100 -14.26 -63.79 30.32
C LEU A 100 -14.63 -65.25 30.13
N TRP A 101 -15.45 -65.79 31.04
CA TRP A 101 -15.88 -67.19 31.05
C TRP A 101 -17.40 -67.26 30.95
N ASP A 102 -17.91 -68.32 30.31
CA ASP A 102 -19.33 -68.64 30.25
C ASP A 102 -19.76 -69.46 31.50
N GLU A 103 -21.06 -69.63 31.71
CA GLU A 103 -21.62 -70.43 32.83
C GLU A 103 -21.18 -71.90 32.81
N SER A 104 -20.78 -72.41 31.64
CA SER A 104 -20.21 -73.76 31.47
C SER A 104 -18.69 -73.84 31.68
N GLU A 105 -18.08 -72.84 32.32
CA GLU A 105 -16.63 -72.75 32.61
C GLU A 105 -15.73 -72.80 31.35
N ARG A 106 -16.25 -72.35 30.21
CA ARG A 106 -15.48 -72.20 28.97
C ARG A 106 -15.05 -70.75 28.79
N VAL A 107 -13.81 -70.54 28.37
CA VAL A 107 -13.30 -69.21 28.03
C VAL A 107 -14.09 -68.67 26.84
N GLN A 108 -14.81 -67.57 27.05
CA GLN A 108 -15.60 -66.87 26.04
C GLN A 108 -14.73 -65.90 25.24
N GLY A 109 -13.72 -65.28 25.88
CA GLY A 109 -12.78 -64.36 25.24
C GLY A 109 -11.89 -63.62 26.23
N MET A 110 -11.01 -62.78 25.69
CA MET A 110 -10.14 -61.89 26.46
C MET A 110 -10.43 -60.42 26.09
N LEU A 111 -10.56 -59.57 27.09
CA LEU A 111 -10.75 -58.14 26.94
C LEU A 111 -9.46 -57.41 27.34
N ASN A 112 -8.91 -56.61 26.45
CA ASN A 112 -7.80 -55.70 26.76
C ASN A 112 -8.41 -54.35 27.13
N VAL A 113 -8.40 -54.04 28.41
CA VAL A 113 -8.87 -52.74 28.92
C VAL A 113 -7.67 -51.80 28.95
N SER A 114 -7.76 -50.72 28.19
CA SER A 114 -6.77 -49.63 28.18
C SER A 114 -7.37 -48.44 28.93
N VAL A 115 -6.79 -48.11 30.08
CA VAL A 115 -7.20 -46.95 30.86
C VAL A 115 -6.41 -45.74 30.39
N THR A 116 -7.11 -44.77 29.80
CA THR A 116 -6.52 -43.57 29.21
C THR A 116 -6.95 -42.30 29.95
N HIS A 117 -6.37 -41.16 29.59
CA HIS A 117 -6.84 -39.86 30.02
C HIS A 117 -8.27 -39.56 29.52
N ASP A 118 -8.97 -38.62 30.18
CA ASP A 118 -10.26 -38.10 29.72
C ASP A 118 -10.09 -37.12 28.55
N LEU A 119 -9.80 -37.69 27.37
CA LEU A 119 -9.58 -36.93 26.14
C LEU A 119 -10.86 -36.25 25.65
N GLU A 120 -12.04 -36.79 25.95
CA GLU A 120 -13.31 -36.25 25.47
C GLU A 120 -13.63 -34.93 26.16
N SER A 121 -13.43 -34.87 27.49
CA SER A 121 -13.54 -33.63 28.24
C SER A 121 -12.50 -32.59 27.77
N LEU A 122 -11.24 -33.00 27.55
CA LEU A 122 -10.21 -32.10 27.05
C LEU A 122 -10.55 -31.53 25.66
N LYS A 123 -10.99 -32.38 24.73
CA LYS A 123 -11.45 -31.96 23.39
C LYS A 123 -12.62 -30.99 23.47
N GLY A 124 -13.60 -31.25 24.35
CA GLY A 124 -14.73 -30.35 24.56
C GLY A 124 -14.30 -28.95 25.05
N HIS A 125 -13.37 -28.89 26.00
CA HIS A 125 -12.85 -27.61 26.49
C HIS A 125 -11.98 -26.89 25.45
N LEU A 126 -11.14 -27.61 24.71
CA LEU A 126 -10.36 -27.04 23.61
C LEU A 126 -11.28 -26.43 22.54
N HIS A 127 -12.34 -27.13 22.14
CA HIS A 127 -13.29 -26.63 21.15
C HIS A 127 -14.08 -25.40 21.65
N THR A 128 -14.31 -25.28 22.96
CA THR A 128 -15.03 -24.15 23.55
C THR A 128 -14.14 -22.92 23.70
N MET A 129 -12.88 -23.11 24.11
CA MET A 129 -11.92 -22.02 24.38
C MET A 129 -11.16 -21.56 23.14
N LEU A 130 -10.92 -22.47 22.18
CA LEU A 130 -10.18 -22.24 20.95
C LEU A 130 -11.05 -22.65 19.74
N PRO A 131 -12.16 -21.94 19.48
CA PRO A 131 -13.04 -22.27 18.36
C PRO A 131 -12.30 -22.09 17.03
N GLY A 132 -12.35 -23.11 16.17
CA GLY A 132 -11.77 -23.07 14.82
C GLY A 132 -10.30 -23.52 14.70
N GLU A 133 -9.63 -23.84 15.82
CA GLU A 133 -8.28 -24.41 15.78
C GLU A 133 -8.32 -25.92 15.51
N ASN A 134 -7.47 -26.41 14.62
CA ASN A 134 -7.39 -27.83 14.26
C ASN A 134 -6.39 -28.58 15.17
N ILE A 135 -6.76 -28.71 16.45
CA ILE A 135 -5.94 -29.40 17.45
C ILE A 135 -6.40 -30.85 17.60
N GLN A 136 -5.51 -31.80 17.28
CA GLN A 136 -5.70 -33.22 17.52
C GLN A 136 -5.10 -33.61 18.87
N VAL A 137 -5.87 -34.37 19.65
CA VAL A 137 -5.48 -34.83 20.98
C VAL A 137 -5.45 -36.36 20.99
N ARG A 138 -4.31 -36.94 21.39
CA ARG A 138 -4.12 -38.40 21.52
C ARG A 138 -3.48 -38.71 22.88
N SER A 139 -3.79 -39.86 23.46
CA SER A 139 -3.07 -40.38 24.64
C SER A 139 -1.93 -41.28 24.15
N ALA A 140 -0.75 -41.13 24.73
CA ALA A 140 0.41 -41.99 24.50
C ALA A 140 0.97 -42.42 25.86
N GLN A 141 0.57 -43.63 26.30
CA GLN A 141 0.86 -44.14 27.65
C GLN A 141 0.42 -43.11 28.72
N ASP A 142 1.37 -42.59 29.50
CA ASP A 142 1.12 -41.62 30.57
C ASP A 142 1.12 -40.16 30.09
N SER A 143 1.38 -39.90 28.80
CA SER A 143 1.43 -38.55 28.25
C SER A 143 0.26 -38.24 27.31
N ILE A 144 -0.09 -36.95 27.23
CA ILE A 144 -1.03 -36.42 26.23
C ILE A 144 -0.24 -35.81 25.07
N VAL A 145 -0.48 -36.27 23.86
CA VAL A 145 0.11 -35.72 22.64
C VAL A 145 -0.85 -34.73 22.01
N LEU A 146 -0.40 -33.48 21.85
CA LEU A 146 -1.09 -32.46 21.08
C LEU A 146 -0.41 -32.31 19.73
N SER A 147 -1.17 -32.41 18.64
CA SER A 147 -0.65 -32.23 17.27
C SER A 147 -1.63 -31.46 16.42
N GLY A 148 -1.15 -30.70 15.44
CA GLY A 148 -2.01 -29.90 14.56
C GLY A 148 -1.38 -28.56 14.22
N GLU A 149 -2.12 -27.74 13.50
CA GLU A 149 -1.72 -26.38 13.12
C GLU A 149 -2.53 -25.38 13.95
N VAL A 150 -1.85 -24.41 14.55
CA VAL A 150 -2.45 -23.40 15.44
C VAL A 150 -2.19 -22.00 14.88
N SER A 151 -3.16 -21.11 14.90
CA SER A 151 -3.02 -19.78 14.27
C SER A 151 -2.04 -18.81 14.94
N SER A 152 -1.74 -18.98 16.23
CA SER A 152 -0.79 -18.11 16.97
C SER A 152 -0.04 -18.89 18.07
N ALA A 153 1.10 -18.34 18.49
CA ALA A 153 1.88 -18.90 19.59
C ALA A 153 1.16 -18.81 20.94
N GLU A 154 0.34 -17.77 21.15
CA GLU A 154 -0.45 -17.58 22.38
C GLU A 154 -1.57 -18.62 22.51
N ARG A 155 -2.23 -18.97 21.39
CA ARG A 155 -3.22 -20.06 21.37
C ARG A 155 -2.58 -21.42 21.63
N MET A 156 -1.39 -21.67 21.06
CA MET A 156 -0.63 -22.89 21.31
C MET A 156 -0.30 -23.04 22.81
N ASP A 157 0.18 -21.98 23.44
CA ASP A 157 0.49 -21.94 24.87
C ASP A 157 -0.76 -22.14 25.75
N THR A 158 -1.90 -21.57 25.35
CA THR A 158 -3.19 -21.82 26.01
C THR A 158 -3.62 -23.29 25.92
N ALA A 159 -3.46 -23.92 24.76
CA ALA A 159 -3.74 -25.34 24.58
C ALA A 159 -2.83 -26.23 25.45
N LEU A 160 -1.54 -25.90 25.55
CA LEU A 160 -0.59 -26.61 26.42
C LEU A 160 -0.97 -26.50 27.89
N ARG A 161 -1.29 -25.29 28.37
CA ARG A 161 -1.77 -25.09 29.75
C ARG A 161 -2.99 -25.94 30.05
N LEU A 162 -3.93 -26.01 29.11
CA LEU A 162 -5.15 -26.79 29.28
C LEU A 162 -4.82 -28.28 29.36
N ALA A 163 -4.04 -28.82 28.42
CA ALA A 163 -3.63 -30.22 28.42
C ALA A 163 -2.86 -30.61 29.68
N ASN A 164 -1.97 -29.74 30.19
CA ASN A 164 -1.23 -29.96 31.43
C ASN A 164 -2.14 -30.09 32.67
N ARG A 165 -3.36 -29.54 32.64
CA ARG A 165 -4.34 -29.72 33.72
C ARG A 165 -5.07 -31.05 33.67
N PHE A 166 -5.16 -31.66 32.49
CA PHE A 166 -5.81 -32.95 32.27
C PHE A 166 -4.82 -34.12 32.30
N ALA A 167 -3.53 -33.86 32.11
CA ALA A 167 -2.49 -34.86 32.29
C ALA A 167 -2.31 -35.16 33.79
N VAL A 168 -2.29 -36.44 34.15
CA VAL A 168 -1.97 -36.86 35.51
C VAL A 168 -0.46 -36.65 35.71
N ALA A 169 -0.05 -36.10 36.86
CA ALA A 169 1.36 -35.95 37.16
C ALA A 169 2.03 -37.32 37.23
N SER A 170 2.81 -37.67 36.21
CA SER A 170 3.63 -38.89 36.22
C SER A 170 4.65 -38.79 37.34
N GLU A 171 4.70 -39.82 38.20
CA GLU A 171 5.65 -39.88 39.33
C GLU A 171 7.12 -40.00 38.85
N GLU A 172 7.31 -40.50 37.63
CA GLU A 172 8.57 -40.44 36.90
C GLU A 172 8.58 -39.15 36.08
N GLY A 173 9.50 -38.22 36.37
CA GLY A 173 9.54 -36.83 35.86
C GLY A 173 9.74 -36.65 34.33
N GLY A 174 9.03 -37.41 33.51
CA GLY A 174 8.87 -37.19 32.08
C GLY A 174 7.81 -36.11 31.77
N GLU A 175 7.87 -35.59 30.55
CA GLU A 175 6.88 -34.63 30.06
C GLU A 175 5.48 -35.27 30.00
N THR A 176 4.56 -34.76 30.81
CA THR A 176 3.16 -35.22 30.88
C THR A 176 2.37 -34.83 29.62
N VAL A 177 2.84 -33.82 28.87
CA VAL A 177 2.26 -33.38 27.61
C VAL A 177 3.36 -33.22 26.56
N LEU A 178 3.23 -33.95 25.45
CA LEU A 178 4.11 -33.83 24.31
C LEU A 178 3.52 -32.86 23.28
N ASN A 179 4.22 -31.74 23.06
CA ASN A 179 3.82 -30.74 22.07
C ASN A 179 4.38 -31.06 20.68
N LEU A 180 3.51 -31.51 19.77
CA LEU A 180 3.79 -31.67 18.35
C LEU A 180 2.96 -30.70 17.49
N MET A 181 2.42 -29.63 18.09
CA MET A 181 1.70 -28.59 17.37
C MET A 181 2.69 -27.68 16.63
N GLN A 182 2.27 -27.18 15.47
CA GLN A 182 3.00 -26.18 14.71
C GLN A 182 2.19 -24.89 14.65
N VAL A 183 2.84 -23.74 14.81
CA VAL A 183 2.20 -22.45 14.55
C VAL A 183 2.09 -22.27 13.04
N GLY A 184 0.87 -22.20 12.55
CA GLY A 184 0.50 -22.12 11.15
C GLY A 184 0.68 -20.73 10.56
N GLY A 185 1.12 -20.71 9.30
CA GLY A 185 1.18 -19.52 8.45
C GLY A 185 2.17 -18.45 8.91
N ALA A 186 3.25 -18.23 8.14
CA ALA A 186 4.00 -17.00 8.27
C ALA A 186 3.10 -15.85 7.75
N GLN A 187 2.47 -15.11 8.65
CA GLN A 187 1.56 -14.03 8.29
C GLN A 187 2.36 -12.96 7.54
N GLN A 188 2.04 -12.80 6.26
CA GLN A 188 2.64 -11.79 5.41
C GLN A 188 1.90 -10.47 5.59
N VAL A 189 2.65 -9.41 5.79
CA VAL A 189 2.14 -8.04 5.88
C VAL A 189 2.73 -7.24 4.72
N MET A 190 1.85 -6.69 3.91
CA MET A 190 2.16 -5.68 2.92
C MET A 190 1.94 -4.30 3.54
N LEU A 191 2.91 -3.42 3.40
CA LEU A 191 2.79 -2.02 3.77
C LEU A 191 2.67 -1.17 2.52
N ASP A 192 1.62 -0.37 2.42
CA ASP A 192 1.51 0.71 1.44
C ASP A 192 1.76 2.04 2.12
N VAL A 193 2.69 2.80 1.57
CA VAL A 193 2.98 4.17 2.03
C VAL A 193 2.62 5.14 0.92
N LYS A 194 2.09 6.30 1.27
CA LYS A 194 1.84 7.39 0.35
C LYS A 194 2.49 8.66 0.87
N VAL A 195 3.46 9.17 0.15
CA VAL A 195 4.11 10.46 0.42
C VAL A 195 3.59 11.44 -0.61
N ALA A 196 2.78 12.40 -0.18
CA ALA A 196 2.21 13.42 -1.03
C ALA A 196 2.75 14.79 -0.62
N GLU A 197 3.29 15.52 -1.59
CA GLU A 197 3.75 16.89 -1.40
C GLU A 197 3.17 17.81 -2.48
N VAL A 198 2.78 19.00 -2.06
CA VAL A 198 2.32 20.07 -2.95
C VAL A 198 3.10 21.33 -2.61
N SER A 199 3.80 21.88 -3.60
CA SER A 199 4.45 23.18 -3.50
C SER A 199 3.74 24.18 -4.41
N ARG A 200 3.43 25.35 -3.88
CA ARG A 200 2.78 26.46 -4.57
C ARG A 200 3.65 27.69 -4.44
N SER A 201 3.89 28.38 -5.55
CA SER A 201 4.54 29.68 -5.57
C SER A 201 3.65 30.72 -6.24
N LEU A 202 3.62 31.92 -5.69
CA LEU A 202 2.88 33.06 -6.22
C LEU A 202 3.81 34.28 -6.16
N VAL A 203 4.13 34.84 -7.33
CA VAL A 203 4.92 36.06 -7.46
C VAL A 203 4.06 37.12 -8.13
N LYS A 204 3.80 38.20 -7.41
CA LYS A 204 3.15 39.40 -7.96
C LYS A 204 4.16 40.53 -7.95
N ARG A 205 4.45 41.08 -9.12
CA ARG A 205 5.36 42.21 -9.29
C ARG A 205 4.62 43.34 -10.00
N LEU A 206 4.80 44.56 -9.52
CA LEU A 206 4.32 45.77 -10.17
C LEU A 206 5.38 46.84 -10.02
N GLU A 207 5.98 47.26 -11.13
CA GLU A 207 7.03 48.27 -11.18
C GLU A 207 6.69 49.33 -12.24
N ALA A 208 6.97 50.58 -11.91
CA ALA A 208 6.82 51.69 -12.84
C ALA A 208 8.14 52.45 -12.91
N ASN A 209 8.70 52.51 -14.11
CA ASN A 209 9.94 53.23 -14.40
C ASN A 209 9.64 54.34 -15.40
N PHE A 210 10.15 55.54 -15.13
CA PHE A 210 9.91 56.71 -15.97
C PHE A 210 11.17 57.52 -16.17
N ASN A 211 11.49 57.82 -17.42
CA ASN A 211 12.68 58.59 -17.78
C ASN A 211 12.33 59.71 -18.75
N VAL A 212 12.83 60.92 -18.48
CA VAL A 212 12.78 62.07 -19.39
C VAL A 212 14.19 62.50 -19.72
N PHE A 213 14.54 62.37 -21.00
CA PHE A 213 15.82 62.80 -21.53
C PHE A 213 15.65 64.10 -22.32
N ASN A 214 16.58 65.03 -22.13
CA ASN A 214 16.82 66.09 -23.10
C ASN A 214 17.95 65.65 -24.03
N VAL A 215 17.66 65.56 -25.33
CA VAL A 215 18.59 65.18 -26.41
C VAL A 215 19.17 66.39 -27.16
N GLY A 216 18.94 67.61 -26.66
CA GLY A 216 19.50 68.87 -27.16
C GLY A 216 20.70 69.36 -26.33
N SER A 217 21.17 70.60 -26.58
CA SER A 217 22.38 71.20 -25.98
C SER A 217 22.26 71.64 -24.50
N SER A 218 21.20 71.21 -23.79
CA SER A 218 20.92 71.60 -22.40
C SER A 218 21.02 70.41 -21.43
N ALA A 219 21.84 70.57 -20.39
CA ALA A 219 22.33 69.53 -19.48
C ALA A 219 21.30 68.83 -18.56
N LEU A 220 19.99 69.03 -18.73
CA LEU A 220 18.99 68.55 -17.77
C LEU A 220 18.37 67.22 -18.23
N ARG A 221 18.74 66.13 -17.54
CA ARG A 221 18.11 64.80 -17.63
C ARG A 221 17.37 64.53 -16.32
N LEU A 222 16.09 64.17 -16.40
CA LEU A 222 15.25 63.90 -15.22
C LEU A 222 14.61 62.53 -15.37
N GLY A 223 14.92 61.59 -14.48
CA GLY A 223 14.34 60.25 -14.49
C GLY A 223 14.13 59.74 -13.07
N GLY A 224 13.12 58.91 -12.91
CA GLY A 224 12.82 58.19 -11.67
C GLY A 224 12.77 56.70 -11.99
N VAL A 225 13.72 55.96 -11.43
CA VAL A 225 13.71 54.49 -11.44
C VAL A 225 13.66 53.99 -10.00
N THR A 226 12.81 53.01 -9.75
CA THR A 226 12.80 52.28 -8.48
C THR A 226 13.93 51.26 -8.52
N GLY A 227 15.06 51.55 -7.87
CA GLY A 227 16.25 50.67 -7.88
C GLY A 227 17.61 51.38 -7.96
N GLY A 228 17.63 52.71 -8.05
CA GLY A 228 18.85 53.50 -8.25
C GLY A 228 19.05 53.87 -9.71
N ALA A 229 19.40 55.12 -9.98
CA ALA A 229 19.56 55.63 -11.34
C ALA A 229 20.79 55.00 -12.01
N THR A 230 20.58 54.23 -13.08
CA THR A 230 21.65 53.92 -14.03
C THR A 230 21.81 55.12 -14.95
N PHE A 231 22.90 55.87 -14.74
CA PHE A 231 23.26 56.98 -15.63
C PHE A 231 23.81 56.40 -16.95
N PRO A 232 23.59 57.07 -18.09
CA PRO A 232 24.03 56.58 -19.39
C PRO A 232 25.55 56.38 -19.43
N ASP A 233 25.96 55.35 -20.16
CA ASP A 233 27.36 55.15 -20.53
C ASP A 233 27.78 56.26 -21.49
N ALA A 234 29.03 56.71 -21.38
CA ALA A 234 29.64 57.51 -22.43
C ALA A 234 30.01 56.57 -23.57
N GLU A 235 29.46 56.81 -24.75
CA GLU A 235 29.77 56.07 -25.96
C GLU A 235 30.86 56.82 -26.74
N PHE A 236 31.94 56.13 -27.08
CA PHE A 236 33.01 56.68 -27.89
C PHE A 236 33.24 55.82 -29.12
N ASP A 237 33.42 56.47 -30.27
CA ASP A 237 33.84 55.81 -31.50
C ASP A 237 35.31 55.38 -31.36
N THR A 238 35.56 54.08 -31.48
CA THR A 238 36.92 53.52 -31.43
C THR A 238 37.64 53.61 -32.78
N GLY A 239 37.02 54.20 -33.81
CA GLY A 239 37.60 54.44 -35.13
C GLY A 239 37.71 53.18 -36.02
N ALA A 240 37.26 52.03 -35.53
CA ALA A 240 37.27 50.74 -36.24
C ALA A 240 35.85 50.21 -36.55
N GLY A 241 34.84 51.10 -36.59
CA GLY A 241 33.44 50.72 -36.78
C GLY A 241 32.79 50.05 -35.57
N GLY A 242 33.42 50.16 -34.39
CA GLY A 242 32.90 49.66 -33.12
C GLY A 242 32.78 50.78 -32.09
N THR A 243 31.71 50.76 -31.32
CA THR A 243 31.48 51.72 -30.23
C THR A 243 31.82 51.10 -28.89
N ALA A 244 32.53 51.85 -28.03
CA ALA A 244 32.89 51.42 -26.68
C ALA A 244 32.06 52.21 -25.66
N ARG A 245 31.52 51.51 -24.66
CA ARG A 245 30.69 52.07 -23.60
C ARG A 245 31.47 52.10 -22.28
N VAL A 246 31.57 53.26 -21.65
CA VAL A 246 32.23 53.44 -20.35
C VAL A 246 31.27 54.10 -19.35
N PRO A 247 31.04 53.51 -18.16
CA PRO A 247 30.17 54.11 -17.16
C PRO A 247 30.75 55.43 -16.66
N THR A 248 29.93 56.49 -16.69
CA THR A 248 30.37 57.88 -16.45
C THR A 248 30.79 58.18 -15.01
N PHE A 249 30.43 57.32 -14.05
CA PHE A 249 30.85 57.43 -12.65
C PHE A 249 31.31 56.05 -12.12
N GLY A 250 32.54 55.69 -12.47
CA GLY A 250 33.32 54.56 -11.94
C GLY A 250 34.81 54.92 -12.01
N GLY A 251 35.60 54.54 -11.01
CA GLY A 251 36.83 55.19 -10.53
C GLY A 251 37.93 55.62 -11.50
N ASN A 252 37.89 55.31 -12.80
CA ASN A 252 38.86 55.77 -13.80
C ASN A 252 38.16 56.18 -15.11
N THR A 253 37.51 57.34 -15.18
CA THR A 253 37.12 57.93 -16.47
C THR A 253 38.37 58.42 -17.22
N PRO A 254 38.73 57.85 -18.38
CA PRO A 254 39.87 58.31 -19.16
C PRO A 254 39.57 59.73 -19.67
N ILE A 255 40.52 60.65 -19.54
CA ILE A 255 40.49 61.94 -20.24
C ILE A 255 40.80 61.65 -21.71
N GLY A 256 39.78 61.22 -22.45
CA GLY A 256 39.79 60.87 -23.87
C GLY A 256 38.92 61.82 -24.71
N PRO A 257 38.82 61.63 -26.04
CA PRO A 257 38.26 62.60 -26.97
C PRO A 257 36.78 62.92 -26.71
N VAL A 258 36.28 63.97 -27.38
CA VAL A 258 34.94 64.56 -27.21
C VAL A 258 33.87 63.46 -27.21
N ILE A 259 33.07 63.39 -26.14
CA ILE A 259 31.92 62.48 -26.03
C ILE A 259 30.93 62.88 -27.14
N ASP A 260 30.66 61.97 -28.08
CA ASP A 260 29.81 62.26 -29.25
C ASP A 260 28.33 61.92 -28.96
N GLU A 261 28.06 60.92 -28.13
CA GLU A 261 26.68 60.52 -27.78
C GLU A 261 26.57 59.89 -26.38
N PHE A 262 25.45 60.17 -25.71
CA PHE A 262 25.07 59.47 -24.48
C PHE A 262 23.95 58.48 -24.82
N ALA A 263 24.29 57.20 -24.95
CA ALA A 263 23.29 56.16 -25.18
C ALA A 263 22.68 55.70 -23.84
N PRO A 264 21.36 55.85 -23.62
CA PRO A 264 20.71 55.25 -22.46
C PRO A 264 20.74 53.73 -22.60
N ASN A 265 20.89 53.01 -21.48
CA ASN A 265 20.54 51.60 -21.45
C ASN A 265 19.07 51.46 -21.89
N LEU A 266 18.81 50.55 -22.85
CA LEU A 266 17.46 50.27 -23.31
C LEU A 266 16.65 49.81 -22.09
N ALA A 267 15.58 50.53 -21.78
CA ALA A 267 14.66 50.10 -20.75
C ALA A 267 14.04 48.78 -21.21
N SER A 268 14.41 47.67 -20.57
CA SER A 268 13.91 46.34 -20.87
C SER A 268 12.77 45.99 -19.94
N ILE A 269 11.79 45.25 -20.47
CA ILE A 269 10.78 44.55 -19.69
C ILE A 269 11.28 43.12 -19.58
N GLU A 270 11.55 42.67 -18.36
CA GLU A 270 12.09 41.32 -18.12
C GLU A 270 11.00 40.24 -18.32
N ASP A 271 9.77 40.52 -17.89
CA ASP A 271 8.65 39.57 -17.95
C ASP A 271 7.48 40.10 -18.80
N THR A 272 6.56 40.85 -18.18
CA THR A 272 5.30 41.28 -18.78
C THR A 272 5.06 42.73 -18.41
N GLY A 273 4.94 43.59 -19.41
CA GLY A 273 4.82 45.01 -19.18
C GLY A 273 4.43 45.81 -20.41
N ILE A 274 4.17 47.09 -20.19
CA ILE A 274 3.82 48.06 -21.23
C ILE A 274 4.96 49.05 -21.32
N PHE A 275 5.46 49.23 -22.54
CA PHE A 275 6.43 50.26 -22.87
C PHE A 275 5.75 51.36 -23.70
N ALA A 276 5.94 52.61 -23.30
CA ALA A 276 5.53 53.77 -24.06
C ALA A 276 6.69 54.74 -24.19
N SER A 277 6.96 55.20 -25.40
CA SER A 277 7.94 56.23 -25.68
C SER A 277 7.29 57.37 -26.46
N TYR A 278 7.53 58.60 -26.03
CA TYR A 278 7.01 59.80 -26.65
C TYR A 278 8.13 60.82 -26.82
N GLN A 279 8.40 61.21 -28.06
CA GLN A 279 9.41 62.19 -28.41
C GLN A 279 8.78 63.45 -28.98
N ARG A 280 9.16 64.62 -28.46
CA ARG A 280 8.77 65.92 -29.01
C ARG A 280 9.90 66.93 -28.89
N GLY A 281 10.44 67.37 -30.03
CA GLY A 281 11.62 68.24 -30.08
C GLY A 281 12.81 67.54 -29.42
N ASP A 282 13.49 68.27 -28.52
CA ASP A 282 14.64 67.76 -27.78
C ASP A 282 14.26 66.91 -26.56
N TYR A 283 12.99 66.57 -26.35
CA TYR A 283 12.56 65.78 -25.19
C TYR A 283 12.10 64.38 -25.59
N LEU A 284 12.63 63.37 -24.90
CA LEU A 284 12.22 61.97 -25.00
C LEU A 284 11.68 61.51 -23.64
N LEU A 285 10.44 61.03 -23.62
CA LEU A 285 9.76 60.50 -22.46
C LEU A 285 9.57 59.00 -22.63
N ASN A 286 10.11 58.21 -21.72
CA ASN A 286 9.95 56.76 -21.67
C ASN A 286 9.20 56.38 -20.39
N LEU A 287 8.12 55.61 -20.55
CA LEU A 287 7.37 55.00 -19.46
C LEU A 287 7.38 53.48 -19.63
N VAL A 288 7.78 52.78 -18.59
CA VAL A 288 7.75 51.33 -18.52
C VAL A 288 6.93 50.93 -17.31
N LEU A 289 5.90 50.13 -17.54
CA LEU A 289 5.11 49.52 -16.48
C LEU A 289 5.28 48.00 -16.57
N ASP A 290 6.04 47.41 -15.64
CA ASP A 290 6.12 45.96 -15.47
C ASP A 290 5.03 45.53 -14.50
N ALA A 291 4.16 44.62 -14.93
CA ALA A 291 3.09 44.08 -14.10
C ALA A 291 2.97 42.58 -14.39
N ALA A 292 3.45 41.77 -13.46
CA ALA A 292 3.50 40.32 -13.58
C ALA A 292 2.75 39.65 -12.42
N ASN A 293 1.96 38.62 -12.74
CA ASN A 293 1.41 37.67 -11.78
C ASN A 293 1.80 36.26 -12.24
N ARG A 294 2.72 35.62 -11.52
CA ARG A 294 3.23 34.28 -11.82
C ARG A 294 2.78 33.31 -10.75
N GLU A 295 2.14 32.22 -11.18
CA GLU A 295 1.66 31.15 -10.30
C GLU A 295 2.34 29.85 -10.71
N GLY A 296 2.96 29.17 -9.75
CA GLY A 296 3.60 27.87 -9.92
C GLY A 296 2.97 26.83 -8.99
N VAL A 297 2.75 25.63 -9.50
CA VAL A 297 2.32 24.48 -8.69
C VAL A 297 3.14 23.27 -9.08
N ALA A 298 3.76 22.63 -8.09
CA ALA A 298 4.43 21.35 -8.22
C ALA A 298 3.77 20.33 -7.29
N LYS A 299 3.58 19.11 -7.77
CA LYS A 299 3.04 17.99 -6.98
C LYS A 299 3.98 16.81 -7.08
N ILE A 300 4.33 16.23 -5.94
CA ILE A 300 5.15 15.02 -5.82
C ILE A 300 4.31 13.95 -5.14
N LEU A 301 4.28 12.74 -5.70
CA LEU A 301 3.60 11.58 -5.12
C LEU A 301 4.51 10.36 -5.24
N ALA A 302 4.86 9.77 -4.11
CA ALA A 302 5.53 8.49 -4.04
C ALA A 302 4.63 7.47 -3.34
N GLU A 303 4.44 6.30 -3.94
CA GLU A 303 3.63 5.21 -3.39
C GLU A 303 4.44 3.90 -3.29
N PRO A 304 5.46 3.81 -2.40
CA PRO A 304 6.19 2.56 -2.24
C PRO A 304 5.32 1.52 -1.51
N ASN A 305 5.46 0.27 -1.95
CA ASN A 305 4.85 -0.88 -1.31
C ASN A 305 5.87 -2.01 -1.15
N LEU A 306 5.76 -2.75 -0.05
CA LEU A 306 6.66 -3.87 0.22
C LEU A 306 5.95 -4.87 1.13
N THR A 307 6.20 -6.16 0.91
CA THR A 307 5.62 -7.26 1.70
C THR A 307 6.72 -8.00 2.46
N THR A 308 6.46 -8.34 3.72
CA THR A 308 7.38 -9.10 4.57
C THR A 308 6.63 -9.99 5.55
N LEU A 309 7.36 -10.87 6.23
CA LEU A 309 6.82 -11.70 7.31
C LEU A 309 6.68 -10.89 8.60
N THR A 310 5.71 -11.28 9.42
CA THR A 310 5.62 -10.80 10.81
C THR A 310 6.95 -11.00 11.56
N GLY A 311 7.40 -9.98 12.26
CA GLY A 311 8.67 -9.93 13.00
C GLY A 311 9.92 -9.72 12.14
N GLN A 312 9.81 -9.69 10.81
CA GLN A 312 10.97 -9.60 9.91
C GLN A 312 11.10 -8.20 9.30
N GLU A 313 12.28 -7.60 9.45
CA GLU A 313 12.60 -6.33 8.80
C GLU A 313 12.64 -6.49 7.27
N ALA A 314 12.04 -5.52 6.59
CA ALA A 314 12.10 -5.41 5.14
C ALA A 314 12.45 -3.99 4.72
N GLN A 315 13.26 -3.90 3.67
CA GLN A 315 13.75 -2.64 3.11
C GLN A 315 13.49 -2.61 1.60
N PHE A 316 13.06 -1.45 1.12
CA PHE A 316 12.89 -1.11 -0.28
C PHE A 316 13.57 0.24 -0.53
N LEU A 317 14.34 0.32 -1.60
CA LEU A 317 14.93 1.56 -2.09
C LEU A 317 14.68 1.62 -3.60
N ALA A 318 14.05 2.70 -4.05
CA ALA A 318 13.92 3.02 -5.46
C ALA A 318 14.54 4.39 -5.72
N GLY A 319 15.67 4.40 -6.40
CA GLY A 319 16.40 5.61 -6.73
C GLY A 319 17.79 5.31 -7.27
N GLY A 320 18.77 6.11 -6.89
CA GLY A 320 20.14 5.94 -7.34
C GLY A 320 21.14 6.39 -6.28
N GLU A 321 22.42 6.36 -6.65
CA GLU A 321 23.51 6.87 -5.83
C GLU A 321 24.17 8.03 -6.56
N PHE A 322 24.51 9.09 -5.83
CA PHE A 322 25.33 10.18 -6.38
C PHE A 322 26.69 10.26 -5.67
N PRO A 323 27.79 10.43 -6.43
CA PRO A 323 29.12 10.52 -5.86
C PRO A 323 29.37 11.89 -5.23
N THR A 324 29.90 11.90 -4.01
CA THR A 324 30.34 13.09 -3.27
C THR A 324 31.86 12.99 -3.02
N PRO A 325 32.67 13.97 -3.45
CA PRO A 325 34.10 13.99 -3.17
C PRO A 325 34.36 14.38 -1.70
N VAL A 326 35.09 13.55 -0.96
CA VAL A 326 35.48 13.77 0.44
C VAL A 326 37.01 13.85 0.52
N PRO A 327 37.59 14.99 1.01
CA PRO A 327 39.03 15.11 1.17
C PRO A 327 39.51 14.30 2.38
N GLN A 328 40.49 13.43 2.20
CA GLN A 328 40.99 12.51 3.25
C GLN A 328 42.35 12.94 3.85
N GLY A 329 42.87 14.12 3.46
CA GLY A 329 44.21 14.60 3.79
C GLY A 329 45.20 14.39 2.63
N ASP A 330 46.36 15.07 2.66
CA ASP A 330 47.46 14.97 1.68
C ASP A 330 47.06 15.12 0.19
N GLY A 331 46.01 15.91 -0.09
CA GLY A 331 45.53 16.12 -1.47
C GLY A 331 44.81 14.92 -2.09
N THR A 332 44.52 13.87 -1.31
CA THR A 332 43.76 12.70 -1.77
C THR A 332 42.25 12.95 -1.63
N ILE A 333 41.51 12.73 -2.71
CA ILE A 333 40.06 12.86 -2.77
C ILE A 333 39.46 11.45 -2.92
N THR A 334 38.63 11.04 -1.96
CA THR A 334 37.87 9.80 -2.01
C THR A 334 36.44 10.09 -2.46
N ILE A 335 35.83 9.21 -3.24
CA ILE A 335 34.45 9.33 -3.69
C ILE A 335 33.55 8.54 -2.72
N GLU A 336 32.64 9.23 -2.03
CA GLU A 336 31.59 8.64 -1.20
C GLU A 336 30.27 8.63 -1.96
N TYR A 337 29.62 7.48 -2.09
CA TYR A 337 28.32 7.37 -2.75
C TYR A 337 27.20 7.57 -1.73
N LYS A 338 26.26 8.47 -2.05
CA LYS A 338 25.06 8.72 -1.24
C LYS A 338 23.81 8.34 -2.00
N GLU A 339 23.00 7.47 -1.39
CA GLU A 339 21.71 7.06 -1.94
C GLU A 339 20.70 8.22 -1.92
N PHE A 340 19.87 8.28 -2.94
CA PHE A 340 18.70 9.15 -3.02
C PHE A 340 17.53 8.40 -3.66
N GLY A 341 16.33 8.96 -3.56
CA GLY A 341 15.08 8.38 -4.03
C GLY A 341 14.12 8.06 -2.89
N VAL A 342 13.27 7.06 -3.11
CA VAL A 342 12.22 6.63 -2.17
C VAL A 342 12.71 5.40 -1.41
N GLY A 343 12.94 5.57 -0.11
CA GLY A 343 13.30 4.53 0.83
C GLY A 343 12.14 4.18 1.77
N LEU A 344 11.89 2.89 1.93
CA LEU A 344 10.95 2.33 2.90
C LEU A 344 11.62 1.22 3.68
N ARG A 345 11.57 1.31 5.01
CA ARG A 345 12.01 0.25 5.92
C ARG A 345 10.95 0.04 6.98
N PHE A 346 10.57 -1.20 7.23
CA PHE A 346 9.56 -1.47 8.25
C PHE A 346 9.69 -2.86 8.86
N VAL A 347 9.16 -2.99 10.07
CA VAL A 347 9.02 -4.26 10.82
C VAL A 347 7.57 -4.37 11.27
N PRO A 348 6.78 -5.28 10.70
CA PRO A 348 5.41 -5.52 11.13
C PRO A 348 5.35 -6.64 12.17
N VAL A 349 4.48 -6.53 13.18
CA VAL A 349 4.15 -7.61 14.11
C VAL A 349 2.64 -7.73 14.19
N VAL A 350 2.11 -8.86 13.75
CA VAL A 350 0.67 -9.13 13.83
C VAL A 350 0.32 -9.66 15.21
N LEU A 351 -0.69 -9.06 15.82
CA LEU A 351 -1.21 -9.42 17.15
C LEU A 351 -2.45 -10.33 17.01
N ASP A 352 -2.77 -11.06 18.08
CA ASP A 352 -3.91 -11.99 18.13
C ASP A 352 -5.29 -11.30 17.96
N SER A 353 -5.35 -10.00 18.26
CA SER A 353 -6.49 -9.10 18.00
C SER A 353 -6.76 -8.86 16.51
N GLY A 354 -5.82 -9.20 15.62
CA GLY A 354 -5.84 -8.83 14.22
C GLY A 354 -5.34 -7.40 13.93
N THR A 355 -4.85 -6.68 14.95
CA THR A 355 -4.10 -5.43 14.76
C THR A 355 -2.65 -5.73 14.38
N ILE A 356 -2.04 -4.78 13.68
CA ILE A 356 -0.66 -4.86 13.20
C ILE A 356 0.09 -3.73 13.88
N ASN A 357 1.03 -4.09 14.76
CA ASN A 357 2.03 -3.16 15.25
C ASN A 357 3.09 -2.98 14.16
N LEU A 358 3.41 -1.73 13.84
CA LEU A 358 4.24 -1.38 12.71
C LEU A 358 5.29 -0.37 13.15
N GLN A 359 6.56 -0.76 13.11
CA GLN A 359 7.67 0.18 13.12
C GLN A 359 8.00 0.54 11.67
N VAL A 360 7.93 1.82 11.33
CA VAL A 360 8.07 2.31 9.96
C VAL A 360 9.07 3.46 9.88
N ASP A 361 9.96 3.39 8.90
CA ASP A 361 10.89 4.43 8.51
C ASP A 361 10.74 4.68 7.00
N VAL A 362 10.29 5.89 6.67
CA VAL A 362 10.05 6.32 5.28
C VAL A 362 10.95 7.49 5.00
N SER A 363 11.60 7.49 3.84
CA SER A 363 12.34 8.62 3.34
C SER A 363 12.10 8.84 1.85
N VAL A 364 11.95 10.09 1.45
CA VAL A 364 11.90 10.53 0.06
C VAL A 364 12.96 11.59 -0.11
N SER A 365 13.83 11.40 -1.08
CA SER A 365 14.95 12.28 -1.32
C SER A 365 15.12 12.57 -2.80
N ASP A 366 15.32 13.84 -3.11
CA ASP A 366 15.44 14.36 -4.47
C ASP A 366 16.73 15.17 -4.59
N LEU A 367 17.37 15.10 -5.76
CA LEU A 367 18.49 15.97 -6.09
C LEU A 367 17.95 17.31 -6.56
N VAL A 368 18.49 18.38 -5.99
CA VAL A 368 18.20 19.74 -6.41
C VAL A 368 19.48 20.44 -6.79
N ALA A 369 19.43 21.15 -7.93
CA ALA A 369 20.54 21.98 -8.39
C ALA A 369 20.67 23.30 -7.59
N ALA A 370 19.61 23.70 -6.88
CA ALA A 370 19.67 24.82 -5.95
C ALA A 370 20.66 24.52 -4.82
N ASN A 371 21.52 25.49 -4.49
CA ASN A 371 22.58 25.35 -3.47
C ASN A 371 23.68 24.32 -3.81
N SER A 372 23.93 24.02 -5.10
CA SER A 372 25.03 23.13 -5.48
C SER A 372 26.40 23.71 -5.12
N LEU A 373 27.28 22.91 -4.53
CA LEU A 373 28.67 23.30 -4.31
C LEU A 373 29.42 23.26 -5.64
N ARG A 374 30.02 24.38 -6.02
CA ARG A 374 30.87 24.50 -7.22
C ARG A 374 32.33 24.35 -6.79
N LEU A 375 32.94 23.21 -7.11
CA LEU A 375 34.36 22.99 -6.91
C LEU A 375 35.09 23.31 -8.21
N GLY A 376 35.94 24.35 -8.19
CA GLY A 376 36.90 24.60 -9.25
C GLY A 376 38.14 23.73 -9.02
N VAL A 377 38.60 23.03 -10.07
CA VAL A 377 39.86 22.27 -10.02
C VAL A 377 40.94 23.08 -10.75
N GLY A 378 41.90 23.63 -10.00
CA GLY A 378 43.06 24.37 -10.52
C GLY A 378 42.87 25.88 -10.69
N ASP A 379 43.98 26.59 -10.89
CA ASP A 379 44.07 28.06 -11.05
C ASP A 379 43.60 28.55 -12.46
N GLU A 380 43.25 27.60 -13.34
CA GLU A 380 42.86 27.84 -14.73
C GLU A 380 41.42 27.33 -14.94
N THR A 381 40.48 28.27 -14.88
CA THR A 381 39.03 28.07 -14.77
C THR A 381 38.35 27.64 -16.08
N THR A 382 38.02 26.36 -16.25
CA THR A 382 36.96 25.95 -17.21
C THR A 382 36.15 24.71 -16.79
N SER A 383 36.66 23.87 -15.89
CA SER A 383 35.93 22.68 -15.41
C SER A 383 35.38 22.90 -13.99
N GLN A 384 34.11 23.30 -13.89
CA GLN A 384 33.40 23.41 -12.61
C GLN A 384 32.72 22.08 -12.30
N PHE A 385 33.08 21.43 -11.19
CA PHE A 385 32.38 20.25 -10.69
C PHE A 385 31.21 20.71 -9.82
N PHE A 386 30.00 20.25 -10.13
CA PHE A 386 28.78 20.59 -9.41
C PHE A 386 28.37 19.43 -8.51
N VAL A 387 28.38 19.63 -7.19
CA VAL A 387 27.78 18.71 -6.23
C VAL A 387 26.36 19.21 -5.93
N PRO A 388 25.30 18.54 -6.41
CA PRO A 388 23.92 18.95 -6.14
C PRO A 388 23.57 18.80 -4.65
N ALA A 389 22.62 19.59 -4.18
CA ALA A 389 22.09 19.44 -2.83
C ALA A 389 21.05 18.30 -2.81
N LEU A 390 20.93 17.63 -1.66
CA LEU A 390 19.93 16.60 -1.42
C LEU A 390 18.85 17.16 -0.50
N VAL A 391 17.60 17.20 -0.96
CA VAL A 391 16.46 17.47 -0.07
C VAL A 391 15.91 16.13 0.36
N LYS A 392 15.88 15.89 1.67
CA LYS A 392 15.37 14.67 2.29
C LYS A 392 14.15 14.97 3.14
N ARG A 393 13.09 14.20 2.93
CA ARG A 393 11.84 14.20 3.69
C ARG A 393 11.72 12.83 4.32
N SER A 394 11.71 12.74 5.65
CA SER A 394 11.67 11.45 6.33
C SER A 394 10.80 11.46 7.57
N ALA A 395 10.19 10.32 7.86
CA ALA A 395 9.42 10.08 9.08
C ALA A 395 9.74 8.68 9.61
N SER A 396 9.96 8.60 10.93
CA SER A 396 10.21 7.36 11.65
C SER A 396 9.24 7.29 12.82
N SER A 397 8.43 6.22 12.90
CA SER A 397 7.39 6.09 13.92
C SER A 397 7.02 4.63 14.16
N THR A 398 6.35 4.37 15.28
CA THR A 398 5.73 3.08 15.59
C THR A 398 4.25 3.30 15.80
N VAL A 399 3.42 2.61 15.02
CA VAL A 399 1.95 2.75 15.03
C VAL A 399 1.28 1.39 15.13
N GLU A 400 0.08 1.33 15.70
CA GLU A 400 -0.75 0.13 15.72
C GLU A 400 -2.05 0.40 14.96
N LEU A 401 -2.38 -0.44 13.98
CA LEU A 401 -3.50 -0.24 13.07
C LEU A 401 -4.20 -1.57 12.80
N ASN A 402 -5.51 -1.54 12.54
CA ASN A 402 -6.16 -2.72 11.99
C ASN A 402 -5.75 -2.92 10.52
N THR A 403 -5.84 -4.16 10.03
CA THR A 403 -5.60 -4.47 8.62
C THR A 403 -6.46 -3.60 7.69
N GLY A 404 -5.81 -2.93 6.73
CA GLY A 404 -6.46 -2.04 5.76
C GLY A 404 -6.77 -0.63 6.25
N GLN A 405 -6.51 -0.28 7.52
CA GLN A 405 -6.68 1.10 8.00
C GLN A 405 -5.49 1.98 7.64
N THR A 406 -5.77 3.23 7.30
CA THR A 406 -4.75 4.23 6.96
C THR A 406 -4.60 5.24 8.09
N ILE A 407 -3.35 5.60 8.42
CA ILE A 407 -3.04 6.71 9.32
C ILE A 407 -2.00 7.63 8.68
N ALA A 408 -2.08 8.93 8.99
CA ALA A 408 -1.01 9.87 8.69
C ALA A 408 0.05 9.80 9.81
N ILE A 409 1.29 9.45 9.46
CA ILE A 409 2.42 9.38 10.43
C ILE A 409 3.19 10.69 10.50
N ALA A 410 3.08 11.54 9.48
CA ALA A 410 3.72 12.85 9.44
C ALA A 410 2.91 13.83 8.58
N GLY A 411 2.99 15.11 8.94
CA GLY A 411 2.41 16.22 8.21
C GLY A 411 3.23 17.49 8.42
N MET A 412 3.38 18.31 7.38
CA MET A 412 4.10 19.59 7.44
C MET A 412 3.41 20.59 6.51
N LEU A 413 3.20 21.80 7.02
CA LEU A 413 2.83 22.98 6.23
C LEU A 413 3.91 24.03 6.47
N ASN A 414 4.58 24.46 5.41
CA ASN A 414 5.56 25.53 5.44
C ASN A 414 5.06 26.66 4.54
N GLU A 415 5.00 27.89 5.05
CA GLU A 415 4.56 29.07 4.31
C GLU A 415 5.57 30.19 4.50
N SER A 416 6.05 30.77 3.41
CA SER A 416 6.93 31.94 3.38
C SER A 416 6.27 33.06 2.60
N LEU A 417 6.21 34.24 3.21
CA LEU A 417 5.66 35.45 2.62
C LEU A 417 6.74 36.54 2.65
N ARG A 418 7.04 37.10 1.49
CA ARG A 418 7.95 38.24 1.34
C ARG A 418 7.25 39.34 0.57
N GLU A 419 7.20 40.53 1.16
CA GLU A 419 6.70 41.73 0.52
C GLU A 419 7.80 42.80 0.54
N ASN A 420 8.24 43.21 -0.65
CA ASN A 420 9.21 44.26 -0.85
C ASN A 420 8.50 45.45 -1.51
N VAL A 421 8.57 46.62 -0.88
CA VAL A 421 8.00 47.85 -1.43
C VAL A 421 9.07 48.93 -1.49
N SER A 422 9.41 49.35 -2.70
CA SER A 422 10.32 50.46 -2.97
C SER A 422 9.49 51.63 -3.51
N LYS A 423 9.52 52.79 -2.86
CA LYS A 423 8.72 53.95 -3.30
C LYS A 423 9.51 55.24 -3.29
N PHE A 424 9.18 56.15 -4.19
CA PHE A 424 9.71 57.52 -4.18
C PHE A 424 9.12 58.28 -2.97
N PRO A 425 9.95 58.94 -2.14
CA PRO A 425 9.45 59.65 -0.96
C PRO A 425 8.49 60.79 -1.38
N GLY A 426 7.30 60.81 -0.79
CA GLY A 426 6.23 61.78 -1.12
C GLY A 426 5.35 61.34 -2.29
N LEU A 427 5.91 61.21 -3.51
CA LEU A 427 5.12 60.89 -4.71
C LEU A 427 4.53 59.47 -4.69
N GLY A 428 5.19 58.51 -4.05
CA GLY A 428 4.70 57.13 -3.91
C GLY A 428 3.49 56.97 -2.99
N ASP A 429 3.18 57.98 -2.17
CA ASP A 429 2.06 57.98 -1.21
C ASP A 429 0.81 58.68 -1.76
N LEU A 430 0.87 59.24 -2.97
CA LEU A 430 -0.29 59.88 -3.61
C LEU A 430 -1.39 58.85 -3.93
N PRO A 431 -2.67 59.15 -3.66
CA PRO A 431 -3.77 58.28 -4.06
C PRO A 431 -3.85 58.20 -5.57
N VAL A 432 -4.11 57.00 -6.11
CA VAL A 432 -4.20 56.68 -7.55
C VAL A 432 -2.88 56.82 -8.32
N LEU A 433 -2.16 57.93 -8.17
CA LEU A 433 -0.93 58.24 -8.89
C LEU A 433 0.33 57.62 -8.27
N GLY A 434 0.32 57.32 -6.97
CA GLY A 434 1.49 56.77 -6.27
C GLY A 434 1.94 55.39 -6.76
N VAL A 435 1.05 54.65 -7.44
CA VAL A 435 1.37 53.37 -8.10
C VAL A 435 2.43 53.54 -9.19
N LEU A 436 2.49 54.71 -9.85
CA LEU A 436 3.51 55.02 -10.86
C LEU A 436 4.88 55.38 -10.25
N PHE A 437 4.94 55.58 -8.94
CA PHE A 437 6.13 56.00 -8.20
C PHE A 437 6.54 54.99 -7.12
N ARG A 438 6.03 53.76 -7.20
CA ARG A 438 6.41 52.64 -6.32
C ARG A 438 6.54 51.34 -7.11
N SER A 439 7.53 50.53 -6.72
CA SER A 439 7.66 49.12 -7.08
C SER A 439 7.23 48.28 -5.89
N GLN A 440 6.39 47.28 -6.15
CA GLN A 440 5.92 46.31 -5.15
C GLN A 440 6.17 44.91 -5.69
N GLU A 441 6.84 44.09 -4.89
CA GLU A 441 7.08 42.68 -5.16
C GLU A 441 6.52 41.87 -3.99
N PHE A 442 5.65 40.93 -4.30
CA PHE A 442 5.00 40.03 -3.36
C PHE A 442 5.31 38.60 -3.78
N ILE A 443 6.02 37.86 -2.94
CA ILE A 443 6.39 36.46 -3.14
C ILE A 443 5.76 35.65 -2.02
N LYS A 444 4.93 34.66 -2.38
CA LYS A 444 4.34 33.69 -1.45
C LYS A 444 4.74 32.28 -1.90
N GLU A 445 5.39 31.55 -1.02
CA GLU A 445 5.78 30.15 -1.23
C GLU A 445 5.11 29.29 -0.16
N GLN A 446 4.48 28.18 -0.55
CA GLN A 446 3.77 27.28 0.36
C GLN A 446 4.08 25.83 -0.02
N THR A 447 4.50 25.03 0.96
CA THR A 447 4.78 23.60 0.78
C THR A 447 3.99 22.80 1.82
N GLU A 448 3.21 21.83 1.33
CA GLU A 448 2.43 20.89 2.13
C GLU A 448 2.97 19.48 1.90
N LEU A 449 3.24 18.74 2.96
CA LEU A 449 3.69 17.35 2.93
C LEU A 449 2.85 16.51 3.89
N VAL A 450 2.39 15.35 3.45
CA VAL A 450 1.75 14.35 4.31
C VAL A 450 2.25 12.95 3.95
N ILE A 451 2.50 12.13 4.97
CA ILE A 451 2.92 10.74 4.82
C ILE A 451 1.85 9.84 5.45
N PHE A 452 1.22 9.01 4.62
CA PHE A 452 0.25 8.01 5.04
C PHE A 452 0.84 6.60 5.00
N VAL A 453 0.40 5.74 5.92
CA VAL A 453 0.76 4.32 5.94
C VAL A 453 -0.51 3.48 6.09
N THR A 454 -0.54 2.35 5.39
CA THR A 454 -1.67 1.40 5.39
C THR A 454 -1.13 -0.04 5.39
N PRO A 455 -1.12 -0.74 6.54
CA PRO A 455 -0.72 -2.14 6.57
C PRO A 455 -1.88 -3.05 6.13
N ARG A 456 -1.58 -4.09 5.38
CA ARG A 456 -2.55 -5.09 4.89
C ARG A 456 -1.97 -6.49 5.03
N LEU A 457 -2.79 -7.46 5.38
CA LEU A 457 -2.39 -8.88 5.28
C LEU A 457 -2.28 -9.26 3.80
N ALA A 458 -1.10 -9.69 3.37
CA ALA A 458 -0.84 -10.08 1.99
C ALA A 458 -1.31 -11.52 1.74
N ARG A 459 -1.82 -11.77 0.54
CA ARG A 459 -2.13 -13.11 0.04
C ARG A 459 -1.29 -13.37 -1.20
N SER A 460 -0.80 -14.59 -1.33
CA SER A 460 -0.14 -15.02 -2.57
C SER A 460 -1.18 -15.12 -3.70
N PHE A 461 -0.76 -14.77 -4.92
CA PHE A 461 -1.56 -14.88 -6.14
C PHE A 461 -0.85 -15.78 -7.15
N ASP A 462 -1.63 -16.47 -7.99
CA ASP A 462 -1.10 -17.32 -9.04
C ASP A 462 -0.41 -16.45 -10.13
N THR A 463 0.77 -16.86 -10.58
CA THR A 463 1.59 -16.18 -11.59
C THR A 463 0.79 -15.85 -12.86
N ALA A 464 -0.20 -16.69 -13.22
CA ALA A 464 -1.07 -16.46 -14.38
C ALA A 464 -1.92 -15.17 -14.31
N GLN A 465 -2.08 -14.58 -13.12
CA GLN A 465 -2.85 -13.35 -12.89
C GLN A 465 -1.97 -12.09 -12.83
N VAL A 466 -0.64 -12.23 -12.90
CA VAL A 466 0.31 -11.11 -12.77
C VAL A 466 0.41 -10.37 -14.10
N ARG A 467 -0.07 -9.13 -14.13
CA ARG A 467 0.19 -8.20 -15.22
C ARG A 467 1.39 -7.33 -14.86
N LEU A 468 2.49 -7.50 -15.59
CA LEU A 468 3.64 -6.61 -15.47
C LEU A 468 3.30 -5.24 -16.08
N PRO A 469 3.83 -4.13 -15.52
CA PRO A 469 3.68 -2.80 -16.12
C PRO A 469 4.18 -2.73 -17.57
N THR A 470 5.10 -3.62 -17.95
CA THR A 470 5.65 -3.75 -19.30
C THR A 470 4.80 -4.60 -20.24
N GLY A 471 3.79 -5.32 -19.72
CA GLY A 471 3.00 -6.29 -20.49
C GLY A 471 2.09 -5.67 -21.57
N SER A 472 1.81 -4.36 -21.49
CA SER A 472 1.01 -3.61 -22.46
C SER A 472 1.85 -2.66 -23.34
N PHE A 473 3.18 -2.66 -23.21
CA PHE A 473 4.03 -1.80 -24.03
C PHE A 473 4.22 -2.41 -25.42
N VAL A 474 3.61 -1.80 -26.43
CA VAL A 474 3.88 -2.09 -27.84
C VAL A 474 4.70 -0.91 -28.39
N PRO A 475 5.94 -1.14 -28.88
CA PRO A 475 6.74 -0.06 -29.45
C PRO A 475 6.03 0.55 -30.68
N PRO A 476 6.05 1.89 -30.83
CA PRO A 476 5.44 2.56 -31.98
C PRO A 476 6.14 2.13 -33.28
N SER A 477 5.38 2.07 -34.37
CA SER A 477 5.98 1.90 -35.71
C SER A 477 6.74 3.17 -36.13
N ASP A 478 7.73 3.05 -37.03
CA ASP A 478 8.53 4.20 -37.50
C ASP A 478 7.67 5.35 -38.03
N LEU A 479 6.56 5.03 -38.71
CA LEU A 479 5.64 6.05 -39.21
C LEU A 479 4.86 6.71 -38.07
N GLU A 480 4.41 5.96 -37.06
CA GLU A 480 3.76 6.54 -35.89
C GLU A 480 4.72 7.38 -35.03
N PHE A 481 5.99 6.97 -34.94
CA PHE A 481 7.01 7.69 -34.22
C PHE A 481 7.42 8.98 -34.95
N TYR A 482 7.80 8.89 -36.22
CA TYR A 482 8.33 10.02 -36.99
C TYR A 482 7.25 10.94 -37.58
N LEU A 483 6.08 10.42 -37.96
CA LEU A 483 5.01 11.22 -38.58
C LEU A 483 3.94 11.67 -37.59
N LEU A 484 3.58 10.82 -36.62
CA LEU A 484 2.49 11.10 -35.67
C LEU A 484 3.00 11.51 -34.28
N GLY A 485 4.32 11.42 -34.01
CA GLY A 485 4.92 11.79 -32.73
C GLY A 485 4.49 10.90 -31.57
N ASN A 486 4.01 9.69 -31.84
CA ASN A 486 3.53 8.77 -30.81
C ASN A 486 4.68 7.94 -30.26
N PHE A 487 4.81 7.89 -28.94
CA PHE A 487 5.84 7.10 -28.24
C PHE A 487 5.37 5.69 -27.83
N HIS A 488 4.11 5.35 -28.11
CA HIS A 488 3.49 4.04 -27.84
C HIS A 488 2.51 3.70 -28.96
N ALA A 489 2.51 2.44 -29.43
CA ALA A 489 1.49 1.98 -30.38
C ALA A 489 0.16 1.70 -29.65
N ARG A 490 -0.98 1.99 -30.29
CA ARG A 490 -2.28 1.51 -29.80
C ARG A 490 -2.35 -0.01 -30.00
N GLY A 491 -2.52 -0.75 -28.91
CA GLY A 491 -2.67 -2.20 -28.97
C GLY A 491 -3.98 -2.62 -29.66
N PRO A 492 -4.11 -3.91 -30.07
CA PRO A 492 -5.35 -4.46 -30.60
C PRO A 492 -6.55 -4.32 -29.65
N ASP A 493 -6.29 -4.30 -28.33
CA ASP A 493 -7.29 -4.12 -27.27
C ASP A 493 -7.84 -2.69 -27.18
N ASP A 494 -7.19 -1.70 -27.80
CA ASP A 494 -7.63 -0.30 -27.88
C ASP A 494 -8.52 -0.02 -29.11
N GLN A 495 -8.85 -1.05 -29.89
CA GLN A 495 -9.86 -0.90 -30.93
C GLN A 495 -11.24 -0.74 -30.27
N PRO A 496 -11.98 0.36 -30.51
CA PRO A 496 -13.35 0.47 -30.05
C PRO A 496 -14.14 -0.74 -30.59
N PRO A 497 -14.97 -1.40 -29.76
CA PRO A 497 -15.67 -2.61 -30.18
C PRO A 497 -16.42 -2.32 -31.49
N PRO A 498 -16.39 -3.25 -32.47
CA PRO A 498 -17.06 -3.03 -33.73
C PRO A 498 -18.52 -2.68 -33.42
N ARG A 499 -18.93 -1.46 -33.81
CA ARG A 499 -20.31 -1.01 -33.68
C ARG A 499 -21.15 -2.09 -34.33
N ARG A 500 -21.90 -2.85 -33.52
CA ARG A 500 -22.94 -3.73 -34.03
C ARG A 500 -23.89 -2.81 -34.76
N THR A 501 -23.85 -2.83 -36.09
CA THR A 501 -24.84 -2.15 -36.91
C THR A 501 -26.18 -2.67 -36.44
N SER A 502 -27.01 -1.79 -35.91
CA SER A 502 -28.33 -2.17 -35.47
C SER A 502 -29.08 -2.67 -36.71
N SER A 503 -29.99 -3.64 -36.55
CA SER A 503 -30.83 -4.10 -37.66
C SER A 503 -31.59 -2.95 -38.33
N LEU A 504 -31.78 -1.83 -37.62
CA LEU A 504 -32.36 -0.58 -38.10
C LEU A 504 -31.47 0.11 -39.16
N ASP A 505 -30.14 0.09 -39.01
CA ASP A 505 -29.22 0.70 -39.98
C ASP A 505 -29.18 -0.08 -41.30
N MET A 506 -29.45 -1.39 -41.24
CA MET A 506 -29.48 -2.27 -42.41
C MET A 506 -30.78 -2.13 -43.22
N GLU A 507 -31.89 -1.81 -42.56
CA GLU A 507 -33.20 -1.57 -43.18
C GLU A 507 -33.26 -0.21 -43.92
N LEU A 508 -32.52 0.79 -43.42
CA LEU A 508 -32.33 2.10 -44.08
C LEU A 508 -31.39 2.05 -45.30
N MET A 509 -30.58 0.99 -45.42
CA MET A 509 -29.69 0.78 -46.56
C MET A 509 -30.33 -0.08 -47.66
N SER A 510 -31.28 -0.96 -47.34
CA SER A 510 -31.98 -1.78 -48.33
C SER A 510 -33.16 -1.06 -49.00
N SER A 511 -33.65 0.05 -48.44
CA SER A 511 -34.77 0.81 -48.99
C SER A 511 -34.39 1.83 -50.06
N ARG A 512 -33.17 1.75 -50.63
CA ARG A 512 -32.62 2.79 -51.53
C ARG A 512 -32.46 2.36 -52.98
N ASP A 513 -32.95 1.17 -53.35
CA ASP A 513 -32.75 0.59 -54.68
C ASP A 513 -34.01 0.38 -55.53
N ASP A 514 -35.19 0.86 -55.10
CA ASP A 514 -36.34 0.96 -56.01
C ASP A 514 -36.57 2.41 -56.44
N GLY A 515 -36.09 2.71 -57.64
CA GLY A 515 -36.43 3.91 -58.38
C GLY A 515 -37.89 3.87 -58.84
N GLY A 516 -38.59 4.99 -58.70
CA GLY A 516 -39.96 5.10 -59.19
C GLY A 516 -40.59 6.44 -58.87
N THR A 517 -40.72 7.26 -59.89
CA THR A 517 -41.45 8.52 -59.95
C THR A 517 -42.92 8.36 -59.54
N GLU A 518 -43.37 9.12 -58.54
CA GLU A 518 -44.74 9.56 -58.18
C GLU A 518 -44.65 9.98 -56.69
N GLY A 519 -45.05 11.13 -56.15
CA GLY A 519 -45.92 12.22 -56.54
C GLY A 519 -46.25 13.02 -55.26
N ARG A 520 -46.41 14.35 -55.40
CA ARG A 520 -47.12 15.32 -54.54
C ARG A 520 -46.73 15.54 -53.05
N PHE A 521 -46.09 16.69 -52.86
CA PHE A 521 -46.39 17.77 -51.89
C PHE A 521 -47.30 17.47 -50.68
N GLY A 522 -46.79 17.84 -49.51
CA GLY A 522 -47.55 18.28 -48.34
C GLY A 522 -46.66 19.17 -47.45
N HIS A 523 -46.89 20.48 -47.50
CA HIS A 523 -46.51 21.43 -46.45
C HIS A 523 -47.45 21.19 -45.27
N ASP A 524 -46.98 21.31 -44.02
CA ASP A 524 -47.46 22.34 -43.10
C ASP A 524 -46.77 22.26 -41.74
N LEU A 525 -46.30 23.46 -41.34
CA LEU A 525 -46.14 24.05 -40.00
C LEU A 525 -45.17 23.41 -38.99
#